data_AF-A0A2X0J302-F1
#
_entry.id   AF-A0A2X0J302-F1
#
_cell.length_a   1.000
_cell.length_b   1.000
_cell.length_c   1.000
_cell.angle_alpha   90.00
_cell.angle_beta   90.00
_cell.angle_gamma   90.00
#
_symmetry.space_group_name_H-M   'P 1'
#
loop_
_entity.id
_entity.type
_entity.pdbx_description
1 polymer ?
#
loop_
_entity_poly.entity_id
_entity_poly.type
_entity_poly.pdbx_seq_one_letter_code
_entity_poly.pdbx_strand_id
1 'polypeptide(L)' 'MASLAERLVPDELWELFRRVVPPTEVVRPQGGGRRRAGDREVLTAIIFVATSGCTSRTVS' A
#
# COMPACT_ATOMS: atom_id res chain seq x y z
N MET A 1 -16.53 8.85 11.41
CA MET A 1 -15.82 9.45 10.26
C MET A 1 -14.94 8.37 9.68
N ALA A 2 -15.16 7.98 8.41
CA ALA A 2 -14.38 6.93 7.78
C ALA A 2 -12.92 7.37 7.61
N SER A 3 -11.97 6.47 7.85
CA SER A 3 -10.54 6.75 7.67
C SER A 3 -10.21 7.03 6.20
N LEU A 4 -9.10 7.73 5.92
CA LEU A 4 -8.65 7.94 4.53
C LEU A 4 -8.45 6.61 3.80
N ALA A 5 -7.99 5.59 4.54
CA ALA A 5 -7.83 4.23 4.02
C ALA A 5 -9.17 3.59 3.64
N GLU A 6 -10.24 3.75 4.43
CA GLU A 6 -11.58 3.25 4.08
C GLU A 6 -12.15 3.95 2.83
N ARG A 7 -11.82 5.24 2.64
CA ARG A 7 -12.28 6.02 1.48
C ARG A 7 -11.52 5.69 0.19
N LEU A 8 -10.20 5.54 0.27
CA LEU A 8 -9.34 5.27 -0.89
C LEU A 8 -9.21 3.78 -1.20
N VAL A 9 -9.33 2.94 -0.18
CA VAL A 9 -9.27 1.48 -0.26
C VAL A 9 -10.50 0.88 0.46
N PRO A 10 -11.68 0.90 -0.18
CA PRO A 10 -12.84 0.18 0.32
C PRO A 10 -12.53 -1.31 0.52
N ASP A 11 -13.26 -1.98 1.42
CA ASP A 11 -13.01 -3.40 1.71
C ASP A 11 -13.15 -4.28 0.47
N GLU A 12 -14.11 -4.00 -0.41
CA GLU A 12 -14.29 -4.72 -1.68
C GLU A 12 -13.05 -4.63 -2.59
N LEU A 13 -12.47 -3.43 -2.71
CA LEU A 13 -11.23 -3.23 -3.47
C LEU A 13 -10.06 -3.95 -2.80
N TRP A 14 -9.97 -3.87 -1.48
CA TRP A 14 -8.95 -4.56 -0.70
C TRP A 14 -9.04 -6.09 -0.88
N GLU A 15 -10.23 -6.66 -0.88
CA GLU A 15 -10.45 -8.09 -1.08
C GLU A 15 -10.03 -8.55 -2.48
N LEU A 16 -10.34 -7.77 -3.52
CA LEU A 16 -9.88 -8.05 -4.88
C LEU A 16 -8.35 -7.97 -4.99
N PHE A 17 -7.75 -6.95 -4.40
CA PHE A 17 -6.30 -6.74 -4.43
C PHE A 17 -5.55 -7.90 -3.75
N ARG A 18 -6.05 -8.40 -2.60
CA ARG A 18 -5.45 -9.55 -1.92
C ARG A 18 -5.41 -10.83 -2.75
N ARG A 19 -6.26 -10.98 -3.76
CA ARG A 19 -6.27 -12.16 -4.65
C ARG A 19 -5.12 -12.14 -5.66
N VAL A 20 -4.59 -10.95 -5.98
CA VAL A 20 -3.52 -10.79 -6.97
C VAL A 20 -2.16 -10.51 -6.35
N VAL A 21 -2.13 -10.03 -5.10
CA VAL A 21 -0.87 -9.82 -4.38
C VAL A 21 -0.33 -11.16 -3.89
N PRO A 22 0.90 -11.54 -4.28
CA PRO A 22 1.51 -12.74 -3.75
C PRO A 22 1.67 -12.61 -2.22
N PRO A 23 1.57 -13.73 -1.48
CA PRO A 23 1.79 -13.70 -0.03
C PRO A 23 3.14 -13.06 0.26
N THR A 24 3.16 -12.18 1.28
CA THR A 24 4.40 -11.57 1.73
C THR A 24 5.29 -12.65 2.35
N GLU A 25 6.21 -13.19 1.56
CA GLU A 25 7.30 -14.04 2.06
C GLU A 25 8.46 -13.14 2.50
N VAL A 26 8.56 -12.85 3.79
CA VAL A 26 9.70 -12.12 4.35
C VAL A 26 10.28 -12.91 5.51
N VAL A 27 11.22 -13.79 5.20
CA VAL A 27 12.19 -14.30 6.17
C VAL A 27 13.34 -13.29 6.19
N ARG A 28 13.33 -12.34 7.12
CA ARG A 28 14.49 -11.44 7.33
C ARG A 28 15.52 -12.15 8.20
N PRO A 29 16.73 -12.46 7.68
CA PRO A 29 17.78 -13.09 8.47
C PRO A 29 18.45 -12.12 9.47
N GLN A 30 18.33 -10.80 9.23
CA GLN A 30 18.98 -9.77 10.04
C GLN A 30 17.96 -8.69 10.41
N GLY A 31 17.60 -8.65 11.69
CA GLY A 31 16.65 -7.70 12.27
C GLY A 31 17.30 -6.34 12.48
N GLY A 32 16.92 -5.36 11.65
CA GLY A 32 17.29 -3.96 11.81
C GLY A 32 16.59 -3.08 10.76
N GLY A 33 15.96 -1.99 11.21
CA GLY A 33 15.26 -1.01 10.37
C GLY A 33 13.78 -0.76 10.73
N ARG A 34 13.16 0.20 10.05
CA ARG A 34 11.73 0.56 10.23
C ARG A 34 10.83 -0.63 9.89
N ARG A 35 9.78 -0.84 10.68
CA ARG A 35 8.75 -1.87 10.45
C ARG A 35 8.14 -1.68 9.06
N ARG A 36 7.90 -2.78 8.34
CA ARG A 36 7.17 -2.77 7.06
C ARG A 36 5.77 -2.20 7.30
N ALA A 37 5.36 -1.24 6.48
CA ALA A 37 3.98 -0.75 6.46
C ALA A 37 3.03 -1.89 6.07
N GLY A 38 1.79 -1.85 6.57
CA GLY A 38 0.78 -2.83 6.19
C GLY A 38 0.46 -2.73 4.71
N ASP A 39 0.15 -3.86 4.05
CA ASP A 39 -0.16 -3.89 2.62
C ASP A 39 -1.31 -2.94 2.25
N ARG A 40 -2.32 -2.81 3.12
CA ARG A 40 -3.43 -1.87 2.94
C ARG A 40 -2.99 -0.40 3.07
N GLU A 41 -2.05 -0.10 3.95
CA GLU A 41 -1.48 1.25 4.09
C GLU A 41 -0.66 1.62 2.86
N VAL A 42 0.13 0.68 2.33
CA VAL A 42 0.89 0.85 1.09
C VAL A 42 -0.04 1.09 -0.09
N LEU A 43 -1.11 0.29 -0.23
CA LEU A 43 -2.11 0.49 -1.28
C LEU A 43 -2.79 1.86 -1.16
N THR A 44 -3.12 2.28 0.06
CA THR A 44 -3.69 3.61 0.32
C THR A 44 -2.73 4.71 -0.15
N ALA A 45 -1.44 4.59 0.15
CA ALA A 45 -0.43 5.55 -0.29
C ALA A 45 -0.28 5.58 -1.82
N ILE A 46 -0.28 4.43 -2.50
CA ILE A 46 -0.21 4.35 -3.96
C ILE A 46 -1.40 5.07 -4.60
N ILE A 47 -2.62 4.76 -4.16
CA ILE A 47 -3.84 5.39 -4.70
C ILE A 47 -3.85 6.89 -4.40
N PHE A 48 -3.45 7.28 -3.19
CA PHE A 48 -3.34 8.68 -2.82
C PHE A 48 -2.38 9.43 -3.76
N VAL A 49 -1.17 8.92 -3.99
CA VAL A 49 -0.17 9.52 -4.89
C VAL A 49 -0.70 9.59 -6.33
N ALA A 50 -1.30 8.52 -6.82
CA ALA A 50 -1.86 8.46 -8.17
C ALA A 50 -3.03 9.44 -8.40
N THR A 51 -3.85 9.69 -7.38
CA THR A 51 -5.04 10.56 -7.47
C THR A 51 -4.76 12.01 -7.12
N SER A 52 -3.76 12.29 -6.28
CA SER A 52 -3.40 13.65 -5.83
C SER A 52 -2.57 14.44 -6.85
N GLY A 53 -2.21 13.84 -7.99
CA GLY A 53 -1.36 14.48 -8.99
C GLY A 53 0.10 14.62 -8.55
N CYS A 54 0.50 14.00 -7.43
CA CYS A 54 1.89 13.86 -7.05
C CYS A 54 2.58 12.82 -7.93
N THR A 55 2.78 13.11 -9.22
CA THR A 55 3.71 12.33 -10.04
C THR A 55 5.11 12.44 -9.44
N SER A 56 5.64 11.33 -8.92
CA SER A 56 7.07 11.24 -8.64
C SER A 56 7.80 11.60 -9.93
N ARG A 57 8.66 12.62 -9.89
CA ARG A 57 9.47 13.03 -11.03
C ARG A 57 10.23 11.79 -11.54
N THR A 58 9.89 11.31 -12.73
CA THR A 58 10.70 10.35 -13.47
C THR A 58 12.11 10.91 -13.55
N VAL A 59 13.07 10.21 -12.94
CA VAL A 59 14.48 10.44 -13.23
C VAL A 59 14.73 9.83 -14.61
N SER A 60 14.73 10.69 -15.63
CA SER A 60 15.30 10.38 -16.94
C SER A 60 16.81 10.38 -16.86
#